data_AF-A0A7N5KQZ9-F1
#
_entry.id   AF-A0A7N5KQZ9-F1
#
_cell.length_a   1.000
_cell.length_b   1.000
_cell.length_c   1.000
_cell.angle_alpha   90.00
_cell.angle_beta   90.00
_cell.angle_gamma   90.00
#
_symmetry.space_group_name_H-M   'P 1'
#
loop_
_entity.id
_entity.type
_entity.pdbx_description
1 polymer ?
#
loop_
_entity_poly.entity_id
_entity_poly.type
_entity_poly.pdbx_seq_one_letter_code
_entity_poly.pdbx_strand_id
1 'polypeptide(L)'
;MGAGASAEEKHSRELEKKLKEDAEKDARTVKLLLLGAGESGKSTIVKQMKIIHQDGYSLEECLEFIAIIYSNTLQSMLSIVRAMNTLNIQYGDSARQ
;
A
#
# COMPACT_ATOMS: atom_id res chain seq x y z
N MET A 1 34.22 -26.16 -34.73
CA MET A 1 32.82 -26.13 -34.27
C MET A 1 32.78 -25.34 -32.97
N GLY A 2 32.09 -24.20 -32.93
CA GLY A 2 32.04 -23.35 -31.75
C GLY A 2 31.48 -21.99 -32.09
N ALA A 3 30.19 -21.94 -32.46
CA ALA A 3 29.47 -20.68 -32.50
C ALA A 3 29.34 -20.20 -31.05
N GLY A 4 30.06 -19.13 -30.70
CA GLY A 4 29.87 -18.45 -29.43
C GLY A 4 28.44 -17.93 -29.37
N ALA A 5 27.72 -18.31 -28.31
CA ALA A 5 26.34 -17.90 -28.11
C ALA A 5 26.18 -16.38 -28.26
N SER A 6 25.19 -15.96 -29.05
CA SER A 6 24.92 -14.54 -29.26
C SER A 6 24.56 -13.87 -27.92
N ALA A 7 24.74 -12.55 -27.83
CA ALA A 7 24.36 -11.80 -26.63
C ALA A 7 22.87 -12.00 -26.26
N GLU A 8 22.02 -12.21 -27.26
CA GLU A 8 20.58 -12.46 -27.10
C GLU A 8 20.32 -13.85 -26.48
N GLU A 9 21.06 -14.88 -26.89
CA GLU A 9 20.96 -16.22 -26.29
C GLU A 9 21.45 -16.27 -24.84
N LYS A 10 22.42 -15.43 -24.47
CA LYS A 10 22.86 -15.30 -23.08
C LYS A 10 21.80 -14.58 -22.26
N HIS A 11 21.23 -13.50 -22.78
CA HIS A 11 20.18 -12.75 -22.10
C HIS A 11 18.90 -13.59 -21.92
N SER A 12 18.51 -14.36 -22.93
CA SER A 12 17.38 -15.29 -22.87
C SER A 12 17.58 -16.37 -21.81
N ARG A 13 18.78 -16.96 -21.72
CA ARG A 13 19.11 -17.94 -20.66
C ARG A 13 19.09 -17.34 -19.26
N GLU A 14 19.56 -16.11 -19.09
CA GLU A 14 19.48 -15.40 -17.81
C GLU A 14 18.03 -15.13 -17.40
N LEU A 15 17.17 -14.78 -18.36
CA LEU A 15 15.76 -14.56 -18.12
C LEU A 15 15.04 -15.86 -17.71
N GLU A 16 15.28 -16.96 -18.43
CA GLU A 16 14.73 -18.29 -18.08
C GLU A 16 15.18 -18.73 -16.67
N LYS A 17 16.44 -18.48 -16.33
CA LYS A 17 16.95 -18.78 -14.98
C LYS A 17 16.19 -17.98 -13.92
N LYS A 18 16.01 -16.67 -14.11
CA LYS A 18 15.23 -15.81 -13.18
C LYS A 18 13.78 -16.28 -13.06
N LEU A 19 13.12 -16.58 -14.19
CA LEU A 19 11.74 -17.08 -14.20
C LEU A 19 11.60 -18.38 -13.41
N LYS A 20 12.57 -19.30 -13.55
CA LYS A 20 12.57 -20.54 -12.77
C LYS A 20 12.76 -20.29 -11.28
N GLU A 21 13.69 -19.42 -10.90
CA GLU A 21 13.93 -19.05 -9.50
C GLU A 21 12.70 -18.39 -8.85
N ASP A 22 12.02 -17.51 -9.59
CA ASP A 22 10.80 -16.84 -9.12
C ASP A 22 9.64 -17.84 -8.99
N ALA A 23 9.47 -18.76 -9.94
CA ALA A 23 8.46 -19.83 -9.86
C ALA A 23 8.66 -20.73 -8.63
N GLU A 24 9.90 -21.08 -8.30
CA GLU A 24 10.20 -21.87 -7.11
C GLU A 24 9.96 -21.10 -5.80
N LYS A 25 10.25 -19.79 -5.76
CA LYS A 25 9.93 -18.93 -4.61
C LYS A 25 8.41 -18.80 -4.43
N ASP A 26 7.68 -18.58 -5.51
CA ASP A 26 6.23 -18.46 -5.49
C ASP A 26 5.56 -19.77 -5.03
N ALA A 27 6.07 -20.92 -5.48
CA ALA A 27 5.58 -22.23 -5.06
C ALA A 27 5.75 -22.48 -3.54
N ARG A 28 6.76 -21.86 -2.92
CA ARG A 28 7.01 -21.93 -1.47
C ARG A 28 6.30 -20.84 -0.67
N THR A 29 5.70 -19.85 -1.33
CA THR A 29 5.07 -18.69 -0.68
C THR A 29 3.64 -19.02 -0.25
N VAL A 30 3.34 -18.84 1.04
CA VAL A 30 1.98 -18.98 1.57
C VAL A 30 1.21 -17.69 1.32
N LYS A 31 0.13 -17.77 0.54
CA LYS A 31 -0.75 -16.62 0.23
C LYS A 31 -1.92 -16.60 1.22
N LEU A 32 -2.10 -15.46 1.89
CA LEU A 32 -3.19 -15.24 2.85
C LEU A 32 -4.15 -14.19 2.31
N LEU A 33 -5.46 -14.45 2.43
CA LEU A 33 -6.51 -13.51 2.05
C LEU A 33 -7.23 -12.99 3.30
N LEU A 34 -7.15 -11.67 3.52
CA LEU A 34 -7.88 -11.00 4.59
C LEU A 34 -9.22 -10.49 4.07
N LEU A 35 -10.32 -11.05 4.58
CA LEU A 35 -11.69 -10.69 4.23
C LEU A 35 -12.34 -9.86 5.34
N GLY A 36 -13.27 -8.98 4.97
CA GLY A 36 -14.03 -8.14 5.90
C GLY A 36 -14.70 -6.98 5.20
N ALA A 37 -15.69 -6.37 5.84
CA ALA A 37 -16.41 -5.19 5.34
C ALA A 37 -15.48 -3.99 5.09
N GLY A 38 -15.96 -2.97 4.39
CA GLY A 38 -15.26 -1.68 4.30
C GLY A 38 -14.86 -1.20 5.70
N GLU A 39 -13.67 -0.60 5.81
CA GLU A 39 -13.20 0.03 7.06
C GLU A 39 -13.00 -0.91 8.27
N SER A 40 -13.17 -2.23 8.10
CA SER A 40 -13.01 -3.24 9.17
C SER A 40 -11.58 -3.43 9.71
N GLY A 41 -10.64 -2.55 9.38
CA GLY A 41 -9.26 -2.60 9.86
C GLY A 41 -8.31 -3.54 9.13
N LYS A 42 -8.68 -4.12 7.98
CA LYS A 42 -7.79 -5.02 7.20
C LYS A 42 -6.42 -4.39 6.89
N SER A 43 -6.42 -3.15 6.41
CA SER A 43 -5.18 -2.41 6.14
C SER A 43 -4.37 -2.19 7.42
N THR A 44 -5.02 -1.99 8.56
CA THR A 44 -4.36 -1.84 9.86
C THR A 44 -3.64 -3.12 10.27
N ILE A 45 -4.27 -4.30 10.08
CA ILE A 45 -3.63 -5.59 10.35
C ILE A 45 -2.38 -5.77 9.48
N VAL A 46 -2.46 -5.48 8.18
CA VAL A 46 -1.31 -5.57 7.28
C VAL A 46 -0.19 -4.62 7.70
N LYS A 47 -0.52 -3.38 8.11
CA LYS A 47 0.46 -2.42 8.63
C LYS A 47 1.14 -2.94 9.91
N GLN A 48 0.40 -3.57 10.81
CA GLN A 48 0.96 -4.18 12.03
C GLN A 48 1.86 -5.37 11.71
N MET A 49 1.50 -6.21 10.73
CA MET A 49 2.36 -7.31 10.29
C MET A 49 3.72 -6.80 9.79
N LYS A 50 3.75 -5.67 9.10
CA LYS A 50 4.99 -5.02 8.68
C LYS A 50 5.83 -4.54 9.87
N ILE A 51 5.20 -3.91 10.87
CA ILE A 51 5.89 -3.46 12.09
C ILE A 51 6.51 -4.64 12.86
N ILE A 52 5.79 -5.74 12.99
CA ILE A 52 6.19 -6.88 13.83
C ILE A 52 7.16 -7.81 13.09
N HIS A 53 7.04 -7.97 11.77
CA HIS A 53 7.74 -9.01 11.01
C HIS A 53 8.61 -8.51 9.85
N GLN A 54 8.63 -7.21 9.53
CA GLN A 54 9.39 -6.65 8.39
C GLN A 54 10.12 -5.34 8.76
N ASP A 55 10.79 -5.31 9.92
CA ASP A 55 11.66 -4.22 10.37
C ASP A 55 11.01 -2.81 10.45
N GLY A 56 9.68 -2.72 10.40
CA GLY A 56 8.97 -1.44 10.46
C GLY A 56 8.95 -0.68 9.14
N TYR A 57 8.85 0.65 9.22
CA TYR A 57 8.76 1.53 8.05
C TYR A 57 10.04 2.33 7.86
N SER A 58 10.50 2.44 6.61
CA SER A 58 11.62 3.29 6.28
C SER A 58 11.24 4.78 6.36
N LEU A 59 12.25 5.65 6.42
CA LEU A 59 12.02 7.10 6.36
C LEU A 59 11.31 7.50 5.06
N GLU A 60 11.71 6.91 3.94
CA GLU A 60 11.12 7.17 2.62
C GLU A 60 9.62 6.83 2.60
N GLU A 61 9.24 5.67 3.14
CA GLU A 61 7.83 5.29 3.28
C GLU A 61 7.06 6.23 4.21
N CYS A 62 7.69 6.67 5.31
CA CYS A 62 7.08 7.64 6.21
C CYS A 62 6.80 8.98 5.51
N LEU A 63 7.69 9.43 4.63
CA LEU A 63 7.49 10.65 3.84
C LEU A 63 6.33 10.50 2.85
N GLU A 64 6.15 9.32 2.24
CA GLU A 64 4.99 9.05 1.38
C GLU A 64 3.66 9.12 2.16
N PHE A 65 3.65 8.68 3.43
CA PHE A 65 2.45 8.77 4.27
C PHE A 65 2.04 10.20 4.61
N ILE A 66 2.95 11.19 4.55
CA ILE A 66 2.64 12.59 4.86
C ILE A 66 1.51 13.11 3.95
N ALA A 67 1.59 12.86 2.65
CA ALA A 67 0.56 13.29 1.70
C ALA A 67 -0.80 12.64 2.01
N ILE A 68 -0.78 11.36 2.40
CA ILE A 68 -1.99 10.61 2.79
C ILE A 68 -2.60 11.19 4.06
N ILE A 69 -1.79 11.54 5.06
CA ILE A 69 -2.24 12.15 6.32
C ILE A 69 -2.91 13.50 6.04
N TYR A 70 -2.31 14.35 5.20
CA TYR A 70 -2.91 15.63 4.82
C TYR A 70 -4.24 15.45 4.10
N SER A 71 -4.29 14.55 3.11
CA SER A 71 -5.53 14.24 2.37
C SER A 71 -6.64 13.77 3.31
N ASN A 72 -6.35 12.81 4.19
CA ASN A 72 -7.33 12.27 5.13
C ASN A 72 -7.82 13.33 6.13
N THR A 73 -6.92 14.22 6.59
CA THR A 73 -7.28 15.30 7.52
C THR A 73 -8.26 16.29 6.86
N LEU A 74 -7.96 16.72 5.64
CA LEU A 74 -8.83 17.63 4.88
C LEU A 74 -10.17 16.99 4.55
N GLN A 75 -10.16 15.74 4.08
CA GLN A 75 -11.39 15.00 3.77
C GLN A 75 -12.25 14.78 5.01
N SER A 76 -11.64 14.45 6.15
CA SER A 76 -12.35 14.29 7.42
C SER A 76 -12.99 15.60 7.87
N MET A 77 -12.25 16.72 7.81
CA MET A 77 -12.78 18.03 8.15
C MET A 77 -13.94 18.44 7.23
N LEU A 78 -13.79 18.25 5.92
CA LEU A 78 -14.85 18.54 4.95
C LEU A 78 -16.10 17.68 5.20
N SER A 79 -15.91 16.42 5.58
CA SER A 79 -17.02 15.52 5.91
C SER A 79 -17.78 15.99 7.15
N ILE A 80 -17.07 16.48 8.18
CA ILE A 80 -17.67 17.07 9.38
C ILE A 80 -18.46 18.33 9.01
N VAL A 81 -17.86 19.27 8.28
CA VAL A 81 -18.50 20.52 7.84
C VAL A 81 -19.78 20.25 7.05
N ARG A 82 -19.73 19.29 6.11
CA ARG A 82 -20.91 18.88 5.34
C ARG A 82 -21.98 18.25 6.23
N ALA A 83 -21.58 17.38 7.15
CA ALA A 83 -22.50 16.74 8.08
C ALA A 83 -23.19 17.76 9.00
N MET A 84 -22.48 18.80 9.45
CA MET A 84 -23.08 19.89 10.24
C MET A 84 -24.21 20.58 9.47
N ASN A 85 -24.01 20.87 8.18
CA ASN A 85 -25.07 21.43 7.32
C ASN A 85 -26.24 20.45 7.15
N THR A 86 -25.97 19.17 6.88
CA THR A 86 -27.01 18.14 6.71
C THR A 86 -27.84 17.93 7.98
N LEU A 87 -27.19 18.00 9.15
CA LEU A 87 -27.82 17.78 10.46
C LEU A 87 -28.33 19.08 11.09
N ASN A 88 -28.23 20.22 10.41
CA ASN A 88 -28.57 21.56 10.91
C ASN A 88 -27.90 21.92 12.24
N ILE A 89 -26.65 21.49 12.43
CA ILE A 89 -25.84 21.84 13.61
C ILE A 89 -25.17 23.19 13.35
N GLN A 90 -25.52 24.18 14.17
CA GLN A 90 -24.94 25.52 14.08
C GLN A 90 -23.47 25.53 14.54
N TYR A 91 -22.66 26.36 13.90
CA TYR A 91 -21.31 26.62 14.39
C TYR A 91 -21.36 27.33 15.74
N GLY A 92 -20.41 27.00 16.63
CA GLY A 92 -20.29 27.68 17.93
C GLY A 92 -19.87 29.16 17.82
N ASP A 93 -19.26 29.53 16.70
CA ASP A 93 -18.95 30.91 16.32
C ASP A 93 -19.89 31.34 15.21
N SER A 94 -20.82 32.24 15.52
CA SER A 94 -21.83 32.74 14.59
C SER A 94 -21.24 33.48 13.38
N ALA A 95 -19.98 33.94 13.46
CA ALA A 95 -19.28 34.58 12.34
C ALA A 95 -18.77 33.59 11.29
N ARG A 96 -18.85 32.27 11.55
CA ARG A 96 -18.36 31.19 10.68
C ARG A 96 -19.47 30.38 10.02
N GLN A 97 -20.71 30.90 10.05
CA GLN A 97 -21.83 30.34 9.27
C GLN A 97 -21.54 30.38 7.77
#